data_AF-A0A947MMA3-F1
#
_entry.id   AF-A0A947MMA3-F1
#
_cell.length_a   1.000
_cell.length_b   1.000
_cell.length_c   1.000
_cell.angle_alpha   90.00
_cell.angle_beta   90.00
_cell.angle_gamma   90.00
#
_symmetry.space_group_name_H-M   'P 1'
#
loop_
_entity.id
_entity.type
_entity.pdbx_description
1 polymer ?
#
loop_
_entity_poly.entity_id
_entity_poly.type
_entity_poly.pdbx_seq_one_letter_code
_entity_poly.pdbx_strand_id
1 'polypeptide(L)'
;MQSSIKNCEELLFFTLFSLKSGLTYDVLGLVTGMDGATAKRNQEVGILVLKAVFQETGDAPKREFKTVKEFESFFEQDETLIIDGTEHYIERPKNKDNQKQNYSGKKKLSCSPWGHR
;
A
#
# COMPACT_ATOMS: atom_id res chain seq x y z
N MET A 1 11.26 -4.46 -26.09
CA MET A 1 9.82 -4.23 -25.96
C MET A 1 9.64 -2.80 -25.46
N GLN A 2 8.92 -1.98 -26.20
CA GLN A 2 8.90 -0.52 -26.04
C GLN A 2 8.11 -0.10 -24.79
N SER A 3 8.58 0.92 -24.07
CA SER A 3 7.83 1.53 -22.97
C SER A 3 6.45 1.96 -23.46
N SER A 4 5.38 1.43 -22.85
CA SER A 4 3.99 1.81 -23.16
C SER A 4 3.66 3.25 -22.73
N ILE A 5 4.40 3.77 -21.73
CA ILE A 5 4.20 5.10 -21.15
C ILE A 5 4.97 6.14 -21.96
N LYS A 6 4.26 7.15 -22.46
CA LYS A 6 4.77 8.18 -23.38
C LYS A 6 4.93 9.56 -22.75
N ASN A 7 4.12 9.88 -21.75
CA ASN A 7 4.09 11.21 -21.14
C ASN A 7 3.80 11.14 -19.62
N CYS A 8 3.84 12.30 -18.97
CA CYS A 8 3.62 12.42 -17.53
C CYS A 8 2.20 12.01 -17.10
N GLU A 9 1.19 12.29 -17.91
CA GLU A 9 -0.21 11.94 -17.59
C GLU A 9 -0.41 10.42 -17.57
N GLU A 10 0.16 9.72 -18.56
CA GLU A 10 0.14 8.26 -18.61
C GLU A 10 0.94 7.65 -17.44
N LEU A 11 2.08 8.23 -17.08
CA LEU A 11 2.87 7.80 -15.92
C LEU A 11 2.07 7.98 -14.62
N LEU A 12 1.43 9.13 -14.45
CA LEU A 12 0.61 9.43 -13.28
C LEU A 12 -0.59 8.48 -13.19
N PHE A 13 -1.33 8.31 -14.28
CA PHE A 13 -2.46 7.38 -14.33
C PHE A 13 -2.02 5.94 -14.02
N PHE A 14 -0.95 5.47 -14.66
CA PHE A 14 -0.37 4.15 -14.40
C PHE A 14 -0.01 3.98 -12.91
N THR A 15 0.65 4.98 -12.32
CA THR A 15 1.07 4.97 -10.91
C THR A 15 -0.14 4.85 -9.99
N LEU A 16 -1.14 5.73 -10.17
CA LEU A 16 -2.35 5.74 -9.34
C LEU A 16 -3.15 4.45 -9.51
N PHE A 17 -3.31 3.96 -10.74
CA PHE A 17 -3.97 2.68 -11.02
C PHE A 17 -3.27 1.52 -10.33
N SER A 18 -1.93 1.44 -10.42
CA SER A 18 -1.15 0.37 -9.81
C SER A 18 -1.27 0.36 -8.27
N LEU A 19 -1.29 1.54 -7.63
CA LEU A 19 -1.46 1.69 -6.19
C LEU A 19 -2.88 1.35 -5.75
N LYS A 20 -3.89 1.74 -6.53
CA LYS A 20 -5.30 1.51 -6.22
C LYS A 20 -5.70 0.04 -6.36
N SER A 21 -5.15 -0.64 -7.37
CA SER A 21 -5.58 -1.98 -7.78
C SER A 21 -4.90 -3.11 -6.99
N GLY A 22 -3.71 -2.86 -6.42
CA GLY A 22 -3.00 -3.86 -5.62
C GLY A 22 -2.63 -5.14 -6.39
N LEU A 23 -2.50 -5.04 -7.72
CA LEU A 23 -2.20 -6.19 -8.58
C LEU A 23 -0.75 -6.64 -8.43
N THR A 24 -0.50 -7.93 -8.64
CA THR A 24 0.86 -8.44 -8.81
C THR A 24 1.47 -7.90 -10.11
N TYR A 25 2.79 -7.85 -10.21
CA TYR A 25 3.46 -7.28 -11.38
C TYR A 25 3.16 -8.02 -12.69
N ASP A 26 2.92 -9.33 -12.64
CA ASP A 26 2.54 -10.11 -13.82
C ASP A 26 1.16 -9.68 -14.36
N VAL A 27 0.19 -9.51 -13.45
CA VAL A 27 -1.16 -9.07 -13.81
C VAL A 27 -1.16 -7.58 -14.19
N LEU A 28 -0.39 -6.75 -13.48
CA LEU A 28 -0.22 -5.34 -13.80
C LEU A 28 0.40 -5.16 -15.19
N GLY A 29 1.42 -5.95 -15.52
CA GLY A 29 2.02 -5.98 -16.84
C GLY A 29 1.00 -6.41 -17.91
N LEU A 30 0.27 -7.49 -17.67
CA LEU A 30 -0.77 -7.98 -18.58
C LEU A 30 -1.82 -6.90 -18.90
N VAL A 31 -2.39 -6.24 -17.88
CA VAL A 31 -3.46 -5.24 -18.09
C VAL A 31 -2.97 -3.94 -18.69
N THR A 32 -1.67 -3.67 -18.65
CA THR A 32 -1.05 -2.45 -19.20
C THR A 32 -0.24 -2.69 -20.47
N GLY A 33 -0.22 -3.93 -20.98
CA GLY A 33 0.46 -4.30 -22.22
C GLY A 33 1.99 -4.28 -22.12
N MET A 34 2.56 -4.50 -20.93
CA MET A 34 4.00 -4.53 -20.69
C MET A 34 4.42 -5.78 -19.93
N ASP A 35 5.70 -6.13 -19.92
CA ASP A 35 6.19 -7.19 -19.04
C ASP A 35 6.23 -6.70 -17.58
N GLY A 36 6.14 -7.65 -16.63
CA GLY A 36 6.11 -7.33 -15.21
C GLY A 36 7.34 -6.56 -14.71
N ALA A 37 8.52 -6.78 -15.30
CA ALA A 37 9.72 -6.02 -14.93
C ALA A 37 9.63 -4.55 -15.38
N THR A 38 9.08 -4.30 -16.56
CA THR A 38 8.76 -2.94 -17.04
C THR A 38 7.70 -2.26 -16.18
N ALA A 39 6.62 -2.98 -15.82
CA ALA A 39 5.59 -2.47 -14.91
C ALA A 39 6.17 -2.04 -13.56
N LYS A 40 7.03 -2.89 -12.98
CA LYS A 40 7.72 -2.58 -11.72
C LYS A 40 8.57 -1.30 -11.83
N ARG A 41 9.45 -1.21 -12.84
CA ARG A 41 10.32 -0.04 -13.03
C ARG A 41 9.51 1.25 -13.20
N ASN A 42 8.44 1.20 -14.01
CA ASN A 42 7.57 2.35 -14.21
C ASN A 42 6.86 2.77 -12.91
N GLN A 43 6.46 1.81 -12.08
CA GLN A 43 5.80 2.10 -10.81
C GLN A 43 6.78 2.75 -9.83
N GLU A 44 8.01 2.24 -9.75
CA GLU A 44 9.06 2.81 -8.91
C GLU A 44 9.36 4.27 -9.29
N VAL A 45 9.49 4.54 -10.60
CA VAL A 45 9.71 5.91 -11.11
C VAL A 45 8.51 6.81 -10.80
N GLY A 46 7.29 6.37 -11.07
CA GLY A 46 6.10 7.17 -10.83
C GLY A 46 5.88 7.49 -9.34
N ILE A 47 6.12 6.52 -8.45
CA ILE A 47 6.07 6.74 -7.00
C ILE A 47 7.14 7.74 -6.55
N LEU A 48 8.35 7.66 -7.12
CA LEU A 48 9.43 8.60 -6.79
C LEU A 48 9.05 10.03 -7.19
N VAL A 49 8.55 10.22 -8.41
CA VAL A 49 8.10 11.54 -8.90
C VAL A 49 6.96 12.07 -8.04
N LEU A 50 5.95 11.25 -7.75
CA LEU A 50 4.80 11.66 -6.93
C LEU A 50 5.22 12.08 -5.52
N LYS A 51 6.17 11.37 -4.91
CA LYS A 51 6.73 11.75 -3.60
C LYS A 51 7.47 13.08 -3.66
N ALA A 52 8.29 13.30 -4.68
CA ALA A 52 9.02 14.55 -4.85
C ALA A 52 8.04 15.74 -4.98
N VAL A 53 7.01 15.60 -5.80
CA VAL A 53 5.96 16.63 -5.97
C VAL A 53 5.27 16.94 -4.65
N PHE A 54 4.85 15.93 -3.88
CA PHE A 54 4.24 16.16 -2.57
C PHE A 54 5.18 16.84 -1.57
N GLN A 55 6.48 16.57 -1.65
CA GLN A 55 7.46 17.25 -0.80
C GLN A 55 7.65 18.71 -1.21
N GLU A 56 7.74 18.99 -2.51
CA GLU A 56 7.91 20.35 -3.04
C GLU A 56 6.67 21.23 -2.82
N THR A 57 5.48 20.65 -2.92
CA THR A 57 4.20 21.36 -2.72
C THR A 57 3.83 21.52 -1.25
N GLY A 58 4.46 20.77 -0.35
CA GLY A 58 4.11 20.74 1.08
C GLY A 58 2.92 19.83 1.39
N ASP A 59 2.40 19.09 0.41
CA ASP A 59 1.24 18.18 0.55
C ASP A 59 1.64 16.77 1.05
N ALA A 60 2.92 16.53 1.30
CA ALA A 60 3.40 15.22 1.76
C ALA A 60 2.80 14.86 3.13
N PRO A 61 2.09 13.72 3.25
CA PRO A 61 1.47 13.35 4.51
C PRO A 61 2.52 13.02 5.56
N LYS A 62 2.27 13.45 6.79
CA LYS A 62 3.12 13.10 7.94
C LYS A 62 3.07 11.58 8.17
N ARG A 63 4.25 10.94 8.17
CA ARG A 63 4.36 9.47 8.17
C ARG A 63 4.44 8.85 9.56
N GLU A 64 4.91 9.60 10.56
CA GLU A 64 5.08 9.11 11.92
C GLU A 64 4.88 10.24 12.94
N PHE A 65 4.43 9.83 14.12
CA PHE A 65 4.38 10.66 15.32
C PHE A 65 5.19 9.94 16.40
N LYS A 66 6.18 10.61 16.98
CA LYS A 66 7.07 10.02 18.00
C LYS A 66 6.42 10.01 19.38
N THR A 67 5.42 10.87 19.60
CA THR A 67 4.71 10.98 20.88
C THR A 67 3.23 11.25 20.65
N VAL A 68 2.40 10.90 21.63
CA VAL A 68 0.96 11.22 21.63
C VAL A 68 0.75 12.73 21.55
N LYS A 69 1.54 13.50 22.29
CA LYS A 69 1.47 14.97 22.27
C LYS A 69 1.71 15.55 20.86
N GLU A 70 2.65 14.99 20.11
CA GLU A 70 2.91 15.43 18.74
C GLU A 70 1.72 15.15 17.81
N PHE A 71 1.06 14.01 17.98
CA PHE A 71 -0.16 13.66 17.25
C PHE A 71 -1.30 14.62 17.60
N GLU A 72 -1.54 14.86 18.89
CA GLU A 72 -2.57 15.78 19.37
C GLU A 72 -2.36 17.21 18.83
N SER A 73 -1.13 17.73 18.90
CA SER A 73 -0.82 19.06 18.35
C SER A 73 -0.94 19.13 16.83
N PHE A 74 -0.71 18.04 16.11
CA PHE A 74 -0.82 18.04 14.65
C PHE A 74 -2.28 18.13 14.17
N PHE A 75 -3.20 17.48 14.89
CA PHE A 75 -4.63 17.45 14.56
C PHE A 75 -5.46 18.43 15.41
N GLU A 76 -4.83 19.40 16.09
CA GLU A 76 -5.52 20.31 17.02
C GLU A 76 -6.60 21.16 16.33
N GLN A 77 -6.42 21.46 15.04
CA GLN A 77 -7.36 22.26 14.24
C GLN A 77 -8.44 21.41 13.54
N ASP A 78 -8.32 20.09 13.59
CA ASP A 78 -9.25 19.18 12.94
C ASP A 78 -10.40 18.82 13.90
N GLU A 79 -11.63 19.20 13.56
CA GLU A 79 -12.82 18.93 14.40
C GLU A 79 -13.12 17.44 14.50
N THR A 80 -12.88 16.66 13.44
CA THR A 80 -13.21 15.25 13.38
C THR A 80 -12.11 14.47 12.66
N LEU A 81 -11.54 13.50 13.36
CA LEU A 81 -10.63 12.53 12.78
C LEU A 81 -11.38 11.23 12.46
N ILE A 82 -11.36 10.81 11.21
CA ILE A 82 -11.92 9.54 10.76
C ILE A 82 -10.78 8.53 10.58
N ILE A 83 -10.81 7.44 11.33
CA ILE A 83 -9.83 6.35 11.23
C ILE A 83 -10.53 5.12 10.65
N ASP A 84 -10.19 4.76 9.42
CA ASP A 84 -10.63 3.49 8.84
C ASP A 84 -9.67 2.36 9.25
N GLY A 85 -10.13 1.54 10.21
CA GLY A 85 -9.42 0.36 10.69
C GLY A 85 -9.70 -0.87 9.84
N THR A 86 -9.35 -0.85 8.54
CA THR A 86 -9.50 -2.04 7.69
C THR A 86 -8.39 -3.05 8.03
N GLU A 87 -8.78 -4.18 8.61
CA GLU A 87 -7.88 -5.32 8.83
C GLU A 87 -7.72 -6.14 7.55
N HIS A 88 -6.48 -6.31 7.08
CA HIS A 88 -6.17 -7.26 6.00
C HIS A 88 -5.89 -8.66 6.56
N TYR A 89 -6.47 -9.68 5.93
CA TYR A 89 -6.12 -11.06 6.22
C TYR A 89 -4.67 -11.33 5.85
N ILE A 90 -3.93 -11.91 6.80
CA ILE A 90 -2.57 -12.41 6.58
C ILE A 90 -2.58 -13.94 6.68
N GLU A 91 -1.66 -14.59 5.97
CA GLU A 91 -1.43 -16.03 6.16
C GLU A 91 -1.04 -16.28 7.63
N ARG A 92 -1.59 -17.35 8.22
CA ARG A 92 -1.27 -17.71 9.60
C ARG A 92 0.24 -18.00 9.70
N PRO A 93 1.00 -17.26 10.54
CA PRO A 93 2.43 -17.52 10.70
C PRO A 93 2.67 -18.98 11.11
N LYS A 94 3.68 -19.65 10.56
CA LYS A 94 3.97 -21.05 10.97
C LYS A 94 4.60 -21.11 12.37
N ASN A 95 5.36 -20.09 12.76
CA ASN A 95 5.98 -19.99 14.08
C ASN A 95 4.92 -19.74 15.18
N LYS A 96 4.94 -20.56 16.23
CA LYS A 96 3.97 -20.53 17.33
C LYS A 96 3.98 -19.23 18.15
N ASP A 97 5.14 -18.60 18.33
CA ASP A 97 5.26 -17.37 19.12
C ASP A 97 4.62 -16.21 18.36
N ASN A 98 4.86 -16.11 17.05
CA ASN A 98 4.21 -15.14 16.17
C ASN A 98 2.69 -15.39 16.07
N GLN A 99 2.25 -16.66 16.08
CA GLN A 99 0.82 -16.97 16.12
C GLN A 99 0.16 -16.45 17.40
N LYS A 100 0.82 -16.59 18.56
CA LYS A 100 0.30 -16.09 19.84
C LYS A 100 0.23 -14.57 19.86
N GLN A 101 1.26 -13.88 19.36
CA GLN A 101 1.27 -12.41 19.27
C GLN A 101 0.13 -11.87 18.40
N ASN A 102 -0.17 -12.55 17.29
CA ASN A 102 -1.24 -12.14 16.37
C ASN A 102 -2.63 -12.64 16.79
N TYR A 103 -2.73 -13.42 17.87
CA TYR A 103 -4.00 -14.00 18.31
C TYR A 103 -4.80 -12.97 19.13
N SER A 104 -5.79 -12.35 18.51
CA SER A 104 -6.67 -11.35 19.16
C SER A 104 -7.89 -11.98 19.87
N GLY A 105 -8.14 -13.29 19.70
CA GLY A 105 -9.26 -14.04 20.33
C GLY A 105 -10.67 -13.62 19.86
N LYS A 106 -10.82 -12.41 19.30
CA LYS A 106 -12.07 -11.86 18.78
C LYS A 106 -12.48 -12.45 17.43
N LYS A 107 -11.52 -12.94 16.63
CA LYS A 107 -11.76 -13.46 15.27
C LYS A 107 -11.36 -14.92 15.16
N LYS A 108 -12.32 -15.80 14.81
CA LYS A 108 -12.10 -17.23 14.54
C LYS A 108 -11.69 -17.43 13.08
N LEU A 109 -10.47 -17.02 12.74
CA LEU A 109 -9.94 -17.21 11.39
C LEU A 109 -9.12 -18.50 11.34
N SER A 110 -9.78 -19.59 11.01
CA SER A 110 -9.14 -20.85 10.62
C SER A 110 -8.94 -20.86 9.10
N CYS A 111 -7.97 -20.10 8.58
CA CYS A 111 -7.49 -20.35 7.23
C CYS A 111 -6.31 -21.32 7.34
N SER A 112 -6.59 -22.62 7.40
CA SER A 112 -5.63 -23.66 7.04
C SER A 112 -5.75 -23.87 5.52
N PRO A 113 -4.69 -23.66 4.72
CA PRO A 113 -4.77 -23.83 3.26
C PRO A 113 -5.07 -25.27 2.83
N TRP A 114 -4.91 -26.23 3.74
CA TRP A 114 -5.17 -27.64 3.52
C TRP A 114 -6.02 -28.16 4.66
N GLY A 115 -7.33 -28.26 4.43
CA GLY A 115 -8.24 -28.97 5.30
C GLY A 115 -7.95 -30.45 5.23
N HIS A 116 -7.09 -30.94 6.12
CA HIS A 116 -7.18 -32.34 6.55
C HIS A 116 -8.44 -32.46 7.40
N ARG A 117 -9.50 -33.01 6.79
CA ARG A 117 -10.43 -33.89 7.50
C ARG A 117 -9.76 -35.24 7.72
#